data_AF-Q2U5H5-F1
#
_entry.id   AF-Q2U5H5-F1
#
_cell.length_a   1.000
_cell.length_b   1.000
_cell.length_c   1.000
_cell.angle_alpha   90.00
_cell.angle_beta   90.00
_cell.angle_gamma   90.00
#
_symmetry.space_group_name_H-M   'P 1'
#
loop_
_entity.id
_entity.type
_entity.pdbx_description
1 polymer ?
#
loop_
_entity_poly.entity_id
_entity_poly.type
_entity_poly.pdbx_seq_one_letter_code
_entity_poly.pdbx_strand_id
1 'polypeptide(L)'
;MAYHCTECLPRGQLMPAEKLLTKNLYAEIQRLWEVEKHLKSLPTAQSSILIGLLCCTFGLDRFGTQYIMHGAQLCLNLGLQNESPSYFYGGAPDEYGHLARSHKLVAWAVYDVQGLASQVYRKVPAWKEPPPVKFSPIEAAGLDAGVEWSPYPFATPISQPFFFTAACFRSDLVTIVHQIAKFALQFPDAVMNNDDWEYGRQLHQKLLQWKATLPPVLLLEHNTTPHVICLQFAIPSTALRRQ
;
A
#
# COMPACT_ATOMS: atom_id res chain seq x y z
N MET A 1 10.78 1.68 -4.25
CA MET A 1 12.15 1.81 -3.73
C MET A 1 12.10 1.49 -2.26
N ALA A 2 12.49 0.28 -1.91
CA ALA A 2 12.68 -0.15 -0.54
C ALA A 2 13.95 0.53 -0.01
N TYR A 3 13.79 1.69 0.63
CA TYR A 3 14.88 2.29 1.38
C TYR A 3 14.66 2.00 2.86
N HIS A 4 15.58 1.19 3.39
CA HIS A 4 15.98 1.08 4.78
C HIS A 4 14.89 1.18 5.85
N CYS A 5 14.22 0.04 6.07
CA CYS A 5 13.93 -0.39 7.43
C CYS A 5 14.72 -1.69 7.72
N THR A 6 16.02 -1.66 7.42
CA THR A 6 16.98 -2.72 7.78
C THR A 6 17.92 -2.29 8.90
N GLU A 7 17.73 -1.10 9.49
CA GLU A 7 18.63 -0.53 10.51
C GLU A 7 18.05 -0.49 11.93
N CYS A 8 17.09 -1.36 12.26
CA CYS A 8 16.74 -1.61 13.67
C CYS A 8 17.29 -2.92 14.23
N LEU A 9 18.04 -3.71 13.46
CA LEU A 9 18.81 -4.84 13.98
C LEU A 9 20.14 -4.93 13.23
N PRO A 10 21.30 -4.86 13.92
CA PRO A 10 22.59 -5.11 13.30
C PRO A 10 22.55 -6.45 12.56
N ARG A 11 23.02 -6.48 11.30
CA ARG A 11 23.07 -7.66 10.40
C ARG A 11 23.84 -8.90 10.95
N GLY A 12 24.24 -8.89 12.23
CA GLY A 12 24.94 -9.98 12.91
C GLY A 12 24.23 -10.62 14.11
N GLN A 13 23.02 -10.18 14.51
CA GLN A 13 22.46 -10.57 15.84
C GLN A 13 21.00 -11.05 15.86
N LEU A 14 20.43 -11.54 14.75
CA LEU A 14 19.25 -12.41 14.89
C LEU A 14 19.71 -13.68 15.62
N MET A 15 19.10 -13.96 16.78
CA MET A 15 19.39 -15.15 17.58
C MET A 15 19.23 -16.39 16.68
N PRO A 16 20.06 -17.44 16.84
CA PRO A 16 19.94 -18.66 16.02
C PRO A 16 18.50 -19.23 15.96
N ALA A 17 17.74 -19.06 17.05
CA ALA A 17 16.34 -19.44 17.14
C ALA A 17 15.41 -18.61 16.23
N GLU A 18 15.59 -17.29 16.13
CA GLU A 18 14.76 -16.41 15.29
C GLU A 18 15.01 -16.66 13.80
N LYS A 19 16.27 -16.91 13.42
CA LYS A 19 16.64 -17.31 12.06
C LYS A 19 15.99 -18.66 11.69
N LEU A 20 16.04 -19.63 12.60
CA LEU A 20 15.42 -20.94 12.40
C LEU A 20 13.90 -20.83 12.30
N LEU A 21 13.26 -20.03 13.17
CA LEU A 21 11.82 -19.79 13.14
C LEU A 21 11.39 -19.14 11.82
N THR A 22 12.12 -18.11 11.37
CA THR A 22 11.84 -17.43 10.09
C THR A 22 11.96 -18.40 8.91
N LYS A 23 12.99 -19.26 8.91
CA LYS A 23 13.17 -20.28 7.88
C LYS A 23 12.03 -21.29 7.87
N ASN A 24 11.61 -21.79 9.04
CA ASN A 24 10.53 -22.76 9.17
C ASN A 24 9.19 -22.15 8.74
N LEU A 25 8.92 -20.92 9.16
CA LEU A 25 7.72 -20.17 8.76
C LEU A 25 7.69 -19.96 7.25
N TYR A 26 8.81 -19.55 6.64
CA TYR A 26 8.88 -19.37 5.19
C TYR A 26 8.66 -20.68 4.43
N ALA A 27 9.25 -21.80 4.90
CA ALA A 27 9.04 -23.11 4.31
C ALA A 27 7.56 -23.52 4.34
N GLU A 28 6.87 -23.26 5.46
CA GLU A 28 5.44 -23.57 5.59
C GLU A 28 4.57 -22.67 4.71
N ILE A 29 4.89 -21.37 4.60
CA ILE A 29 4.22 -20.44 3.68
C ILE A 29 4.33 -20.95 2.24
N GLN A 30 5.52 -21.39 1.81
CA GLN A 30 5.71 -21.94 0.46
C GLN A 30 4.93 -23.24 0.26
N ARG A 31 4.92 -24.14 1.26
CA ARG A 31 4.17 -25.40 1.21
C ARG A 31 2.67 -25.15 1.03
N LEU A 32 2.10 -24.23 1.80
CA LEU A 32 0.68 -23.85 1.70
C LEU A 32 0.38 -23.14 0.37
N TRP A 33 1.27 -22.25 -0.06
CA TRP A 33 1.13 -21.54 -1.33
C TRP A 33 1.01 -22.49 -2.51
N GLU A 34 1.81 -23.55 -2.57
CA GLU A 34 1.75 -24.54 -3.66
C GLU A 34 0.39 -25.24 -3.76
N VAL A 35 -0.31 -25.40 -2.64
CA VAL A 35 -1.65 -25.99 -2.59
C VAL A 35 -2.73 -24.98 -3.00
N GLU A 36 -2.59 -23.73 -2.59
CA GLU A 36 -3.67 -22.73 -2.66
C GLU A 36 -3.56 -21.75 -3.85
N LYS A 37 -2.41 -21.64 -4.52
CA LYS A 37 -2.13 -20.62 -5.55
C LYS A 37 -3.11 -20.55 -6.72
N HIS A 38 -3.91 -21.59 -6.95
CA HIS A 38 -4.90 -21.64 -8.01
C HIS A 38 -6.33 -21.32 -7.54
N LEU A 39 -6.55 -21.17 -6.23
CA LEU A 39 -7.84 -20.83 -5.66
C LEU A 39 -8.17 -19.36 -5.97
N LYS A 40 -9.34 -19.13 -6.56
CA LYS A 40 -9.85 -17.78 -6.82
C LYS A 40 -10.53 -17.23 -5.57
N SER A 41 -9.73 -16.83 -4.59
CA SER A 41 -10.22 -16.31 -3.31
C SER A 41 -9.44 -15.06 -2.89
N LEU A 42 -10.06 -14.21 -2.07
CA LEU A 42 -9.37 -13.03 -1.53
C LEU A 42 -8.16 -13.41 -0.66
N PRO A 43 -8.23 -14.43 0.23
CA PRO A 43 -7.05 -14.89 0.97
C PRO A 43 -5.89 -15.29 0.05
N THR A 44 -6.14 -16.04 -1.02
CA THR A 44 -5.09 -16.40 -2.00
C THR A 44 -4.46 -15.17 -2.64
N ALA A 45 -5.30 -14.20 -3.04
CA ALA A 45 -4.83 -12.96 -3.65
C ALA A 45 -3.97 -12.12 -2.68
N GLN A 46 -4.43 -11.97 -1.44
CA GLN A 46 -3.70 -11.27 -0.37
C GLN A 46 -2.39 -11.97 -0.03
N SER A 47 -2.41 -13.30 0.12
CA SER A 47 -1.22 -14.12 0.35
C SER A 47 -0.20 -13.95 -0.75
N SER A 48 -0.62 -13.91 -2.02
CA SER A 48 0.28 -13.65 -3.14
C SER A 48 0.99 -12.30 -3.01
N ILE A 49 0.25 -11.22 -2.71
CA ILE A 49 0.84 -9.89 -2.52
C ILE A 49 1.81 -9.88 -1.34
N LEU A 50 1.44 -10.50 -0.21
CA LEU A 50 2.28 -10.56 0.99
C LEU A 50 3.58 -11.35 0.76
N ILE A 51 3.50 -12.51 0.09
CA ILE A 51 4.69 -13.27 -0.34
C ILE A 51 5.56 -12.41 -1.24
N GLY A 52 4.94 -11.67 -2.17
CA GLY A 52 5.66 -10.78 -3.07
C GLY A 52 6.41 -9.66 -2.34
N LEU A 53 5.75 -9.00 -1.38
CA LEU A 53 6.38 -8.00 -0.52
C LEU A 53 7.53 -8.59 0.30
N LEU A 54 7.34 -9.78 0.87
CA LEU A 54 8.38 -10.51 1.60
C LEU A 54 9.59 -10.81 0.71
N CYS A 55 9.39 -11.29 -0.52
CA CYS A 55 10.47 -11.49 -1.48
C CYS A 55 11.26 -10.20 -1.74
N CYS A 56 10.59 -9.05 -1.87
CA CYS A 56 11.25 -7.75 -2.02
C CYS A 56 12.11 -7.38 -0.80
N THR A 57 11.70 -7.75 0.42
CA THR A 57 12.54 -7.53 1.62
C THR A 57 13.83 -8.37 1.63
N PHE A 58 13.84 -9.50 0.92
CA PHE A 58 15.02 -10.35 0.73
C PHE A 58 15.84 -10.00 -0.53
N GLY A 59 15.48 -8.95 -1.27
CA GLY A 59 16.11 -8.58 -2.54
C GLY A 59 15.76 -9.52 -3.70
N LEU A 60 14.75 -10.37 -3.56
CA LEU A 60 14.22 -11.25 -4.61
C LEU A 60 13.16 -10.53 -5.46
N ASP A 61 13.44 -9.29 -5.79
CA ASP A 61 12.54 -8.31 -6.37
C ASP A 61 11.80 -8.78 -7.63
N ARG A 62 12.50 -9.49 -8.53
CA ARG A 62 11.91 -10.02 -9.76
C ARG A 62 10.81 -11.04 -9.47
N PHE A 63 11.03 -11.92 -8.51
CA PHE A 63 10.03 -12.89 -8.05
C PHE A 63 8.93 -12.20 -7.26
N GLY A 64 9.31 -11.28 -6.37
CA GLY A 64 8.35 -10.52 -5.57
C GLY A 64 7.34 -9.76 -6.41
N THR A 65 7.82 -9.15 -7.50
CA THR A 65 6.96 -8.47 -8.48
C THR A 65 5.99 -9.42 -9.16
N GLN A 66 6.40 -10.64 -9.52
CA GLN A 66 5.50 -11.61 -10.15
C GLN A 66 4.35 -12.00 -9.21
N TYR A 67 4.64 -12.20 -7.93
CA TYR A 67 3.65 -12.48 -6.90
C TYR A 67 2.69 -11.31 -6.69
N ILE A 68 3.20 -10.08 -6.55
CA ILE A 68 2.37 -8.88 -6.43
C ILE A 68 1.41 -8.74 -7.62
N MET A 69 1.93 -8.90 -8.84
CA MET A 69 1.14 -8.79 -10.06
C MET A 69 0.10 -9.92 -10.17
N HIS A 70 0.45 -11.14 -9.74
CA HIS A 70 -0.48 -12.26 -9.70
C HIS A 70 -1.63 -12.01 -8.72
N GLY A 71 -1.33 -11.58 -7.50
CA GLY A 71 -2.35 -11.22 -6.52
C GLY A 71 -3.26 -10.08 -6.97
N ALA A 72 -2.69 -9.04 -7.59
CA ALA A 72 -3.48 -7.95 -8.19
C ALA A 72 -4.42 -8.45 -9.30
N GLN A 73 -3.96 -9.38 -10.14
CA GLN A 73 -4.78 -10.00 -11.17
C GLN A 73 -5.90 -10.87 -10.57
N LEU A 74 -5.64 -11.61 -9.49
CA LEU A 74 -6.68 -12.35 -8.77
C LEU A 74 -7.75 -11.40 -8.21
N CYS A 75 -7.35 -10.29 -7.57
CA CYS A 75 -8.28 -9.28 -7.09
C CYS A 75 -9.10 -8.65 -8.24
N LEU A 76 -8.50 -8.47 -9.43
CA LEU A 76 -9.22 -8.00 -10.62
C LEU A 76 -10.28 -9.01 -11.07
N ASN A 77 -9.93 -10.30 -11.07
CA ASN A 77 -10.83 -11.39 -11.44
C ASN A 77 -12.00 -11.55 -10.44
N LEU A 78 -11.79 -11.15 -9.19
CA LEU A 78 -12.83 -11.07 -8.15
C LEU A 78 -13.70 -9.80 -8.27
N GLY A 79 -13.38 -8.89 -9.18
CA GLY A 79 -14.14 -7.67 -9.44
C GLY A 79 -13.94 -6.56 -8.41
N LEU A 80 -12.88 -6.62 -7.59
CA LEU A 80 -12.65 -5.67 -6.48
C LEU A 80 -12.33 -4.23 -6.94
N GLN A 81 -12.13 -4.03 -8.23
CA GLN A 81 -12.00 -2.72 -8.87
C GLN A 81 -13.36 -2.02 -9.09
N ASN A 82 -14.47 -2.74 -8.91
CA ASN A 82 -15.82 -2.21 -9.10
C ASN A 82 -16.36 -1.68 -7.77
N GLU A 83 -17.38 -0.81 -7.82
CA GLU A 83 -17.99 -0.24 -6.61
C GLU A 83 -18.68 -1.31 -5.73
N SER A 84 -19.33 -2.29 -6.36
CA SER A 84 -20.05 -3.36 -5.69
C SER A 84 -19.70 -4.74 -6.26
N PRO A 85 -18.52 -5.31 -5.91
CA PRO A 85 -18.17 -6.68 -6.28
C PRO A 85 -19.12 -7.70 -5.66
N SER A 86 -19.62 -8.64 -6.48
CA SER A 86 -20.42 -9.77 -6.01
C SER A 86 -19.71 -10.62 -4.96
N TYR A 87 -18.37 -10.64 -4.96
CA TYR A 87 -17.59 -11.34 -3.95
C TYR A 87 -17.84 -10.83 -2.52
N PHE A 88 -18.00 -9.51 -2.34
CA PHE A 88 -18.30 -8.92 -1.03
C PHE A 88 -19.81 -8.82 -0.77
N TYR A 89 -20.61 -8.55 -1.80
CA TYR A 89 -22.01 -8.15 -1.62
C TYR A 89 -23.04 -9.13 -2.20
N GLY A 90 -22.62 -10.32 -2.62
CA GLY A 90 -23.52 -11.37 -3.11
C GLY A 90 -24.24 -12.17 -2.02
N GLY A 91 -23.93 -11.89 -0.75
CA GLY A 91 -24.47 -12.60 0.42
C GLY A 91 -25.45 -11.76 1.24
N ALA A 92 -25.44 -11.97 2.56
CA ALA A 92 -26.26 -11.22 3.51
C ALA A 92 -25.91 -9.71 3.54
N PRO A 93 -26.84 -8.84 3.96
CA PRO A 93 -26.57 -7.41 4.14
C PRO A 93 -25.39 -7.17 5.10
N ASP A 94 -24.56 -6.18 4.78
CA ASP A 94 -23.44 -5.76 5.63
C ASP A 94 -23.91 -4.82 6.74
N GLU A 95 -24.64 -5.38 7.73
CA GLU A 95 -25.32 -4.63 8.80
C GLU A 95 -24.42 -3.64 9.54
N TYR A 96 -23.14 -3.97 9.69
CA TYR A 96 -22.15 -3.16 10.42
C TYR A 96 -21.10 -2.50 9.51
N GLY A 97 -21.20 -2.64 8.19
CA GLY A 97 -20.25 -2.05 7.24
C GLY A 97 -18.86 -2.70 7.21
N HIS A 98 -18.66 -3.90 7.78
CA HIS A 98 -17.34 -4.55 7.83
C HIS A 98 -16.84 -4.97 6.46
N LEU A 99 -17.75 -5.45 5.60
CA LEU A 99 -17.42 -5.86 4.24
C LEU A 99 -17.09 -4.62 3.40
N ALA A 100 -17.86 -3.55 3.54
CA ALA A 100 -17.59 -2.27 2.87
C ALA A 100 -16.24 -1.67 3.27
N ARG A 101 -15.91 -1.66 4.56
CA ARG A 101 -14.59 -1.22 5.06
C ARG A 101 -13.46 -2.08 4.52
N SER A 102 -13.62 -3.40 4.57
CA SER A 102 -12.64 -4.36 4.05
C SER A 102 -12.40 -4.16 2.55
N HIS A 103 -13.48 -3.97 1.79
CA HIS A 103 -13.41 -3.71 0.36
C HIS A 103 -12.61 -2.44 0.05
N LYS A 104 -12.92 -1.31 0.70
CA LYS A 104 -12.19 -0.04 0.53
C LYS A 104 -10.69 -0.21 0.82
N LEU A 105 -10.35 -0.82 1.96
CA LEU A 105 -8.95 -1.03 2.36
C LEU A 105 -8.19 -1.92 1.38
N VAL A 106 -8.77 -3.06 1.02
CA VAL A 106 -8.14 -4.03 0.11
C VAL A 106 -7.96 -3.44 -1.28
N ALA A 107 -8.99 -2.79 -1.84
CA ALA A 107 -8.92 -2.23 -3.18
C ALA A 107 -7.79 -1.19 -3.30
N TRP A 108 -7.68 -0.28 -2.33
CA TRP A 108 -6.61 0.71 -2.31
C TRP A 108 -5.23 0.11 -2.02
N ALA A 109 -5.14 -0.88 -1.14
CA ALA A 109 -3.87 -1.57 -0.88
C ALA A 109 -3.36 -2.31 -2.14
N VAL A 110 -4.24 -2.98 -2.87
CA VAL A 110 -3.91 -3.66 -4.14
C VAL A 110 -3.46 -2.66 -5.19
N TYR A 111 -4.15 -1.53 -5.32
CA TYR A 111 -3.77 -0.47 -6.27
C TYR A 111 -2.41 0.16 -5.91
N ASP A 112 -2.18 0.49 -4.64
CA ASP A 112 -0.93 1.07 -4.17
C ASP A 112 0.27 0.12 -4.41
N VAL A 113 0.17 -1.12 -3.91
CA VAL A 113 1.29 -2.07 -3.94
C VAL A 113 1.64 -2.50 -5.38
N GLN A 114 0.64 -2.80 -6.21
CA GLN A 114 0.91 -3.12 -7.62
C GLN A 114 1.50 -1.92 -8.36
N GLY A 115 1.07 -0.71 -7.99
CA GLY A 115 1.56 0.55 -8.50
C GLY A 115 3.05 0.67 -8.32
N LEU A 116 3.48 0.59 -7.06
CA LEU A 116 4.89 0.65 -6.70
C LEU A 116 5.72 -0.42 -7.45
N ALA A 117 5.21 -1.65 -7.55
CA ALA A 117 5.87 -2.71 -8.31
C ALA A 117 5.96 -2.37 -9.81
N SER A 118 4.87 -1.86 -10.40
CA SER A 118 4.80 -1.47 -11.81
C SER A 118 5.78 -0.36 -12.15
N GLN A 119 5.91 0.64 -11.26
CA GLN A 119 6.82 1.77 -11.43
C GLN A 119 8.29 1.36 -11.34
N VAL A 120 8.65 0.54 -10.35
CA VAL A 120 10.04 0.15 -10.11
C VAL A 120 10.52 -0.85 -11.17
N TYR A 121 9.67 -1.80 -11.56
CA TYR A 121 10.07 -2.91 -12.45
C TYR A 121 9.48 -2.82 -13.86
N ARG A 122 8.89 -1.66 -14.22
CA ARG A 122 8.28 -1.37 -15.52
C ARG A 122 7.30 -2.47 -15.97
N LYS A 123 6.46 -2.95 -15.04
CA LYS A 123 5.39 -3.91 -15.34
C LYS A 123 4.10 -3.17 -15.67
N VAL A 124 3.29 -3.79 -16.53
CA VAL A 124 1.95 -3.30 -16.82
C VAL A 124 1.07 -3.63 -15.62
N PRO A 125 0.47 -2.64 -14.95
CA PRO A 125 -0.43 -2.89 -13.82
C PRO A 125 -1.68 -3.64 -14.29
N ALA A 126 -2.20 -4.53 -13.45
CA ALA A 126 -3.47 -5.20 -13.72
C ALA A 126 -4.63 -4.19 -13.61
N TRP A 127 -4.55 -3.28 -12.64
CA TRP A 127 -5.53 -2.24 -12.40
C TRP A 127 -5.01 -0.92 -12.99
N LYS A 128 -5.63 -0.48 -14.08
CA LYS A 128 -5.17 0.71 -14.82
C LYS A 128 -5.58 2.01 -14.14
N GLU A 129 -6.75 1.98 -13.53
CA GLU A 129 -7.41 3.11 -12.89
C GLU A 129 -7.53 2.89 -11.38
N PRO A 130 -7.57 3.97 -10.58
CA PRO A 130 -7.77 3.87 -9.15
C PRO A 130 -9.14 3.25 -8.81
N PRO A 131 -9.27 2.61 -7.64
CA PRO A 131 -10.55 2.07 -7.20
C PRO A 131 -11.59 3.19 -7.01
N PRO A 132 -12.87 2.96 -7.36
CA PRO A 132 -13.93 3.95 -7.18
C PRO A 132 -14.36 4.10 -5.72
N VAL A 133 -14.07 3.11 -4.88
CA VAL A 133 -14.46 3.08 -3.46
C VAL A 133 -13.38 3.73 -2.61
N LYS A 134 -13.71 4.74 -1.79
CA LYS A 134 -12.80 5.28 -0.78
C LYS A 134 -13.54 5.69 0.48
N PHE A 135 -12.80 5.90 1.57
CA PHE A 135 -13.36 6.48 2.78
C PHE A 135 -13.68 7.95 2.56
N SER A 136 -14.80 8.43 3.11
CA SER A 136 -15.00 9.87 3.27
C SER A 136 -14.28 10.38 4.53
N PRO A 137 -13.88 11.66 4.61
CA PRO A 137 -13.26 12.20 5.82
C PRO A 137 -14.13 12.03 7.08
N ILE A 138 -15.45 12.16 6.94
CA ILE A 138 -16.41 12.02 8.04
C ILE A 138 -16.48 10.56 8.50
N GLU A 139 -16.58 9.62 7.56
CA GLU A 139 -16.58 8.19 7.85
C GLU A 139 -15.29 7.76 8.54
N ALA A 140 -14.14 8.19 8.01
CA ALA A 140 -12.83 7.86 8.56
C ALA A 140 -12.65 8.37 10.00
N ALA A 141 -13.01 9.63 10.25
CA ALA A 141 -12.95 10.23 11.58
C ALA A 141 -13.85 9.50 12.59
N GLY A 142 -15.05 9.09 12.15
CA GLY A 142 -15.96 8.30 12.99
C GLY A 142 -15.41 6.92 13.35
N LEU A 143 -14.70 6.27 12.44
CA LEU A 143 -14.09 4.95 12.69
C LEU A 143 -12.85 5.01 13.57
N ASP A 144 -12.10 6.12 13.53
CA ASP A 144 -10.94 6.31 14.39
C ASP A 144 -11.32 6.80 15.80
N ALA A 145 -12.52 7.35 15.98
CA ALA A 145 -12.94 7.94 17.25
C ALA A 145 -12.91 6.92 18.40
N GLY A 146 -12.18 7.26 19.48
CA GLY A 146 -12.07 6.42 20.67
C GLY A 146 -11.20 5.17 20.49
N VAL A 147 -10.53 4.99 19.35
CA VAL A 147 -9.59 3.88 19.14
C VAL A 147 -8.27 4.18 19.85
N GLU A 148 -7.84 3.26 20.68
CA GLU A 148 -6.56 3.33 21.39
C GLU A 148 -5.53 2.38 20.78
N TRP A 149 -4.29 2.83 20.69
CA TRP A 149 -3.15 2.04 20.25
C TRP A 149 -1.94 2.31 21.15
N SER A 150 -1.16 1.26 21.45
CA SER A 150 0.12 1.36 22.13
C SER A 150 1.21 0.62 21.33
N PRO A 151 2.46 1.10 21.36
CA PRO A 151 3.55 0.45 20.65
C PRO A 151 3.88 -0.89 21.30
N TYR A 152 3.77 -2.00 20.58
CA TYR A 152 4.22 -3.30 21.08
C TYR A 152 5.74 -3.29 21.40
N PRO A 153 6.20 -3.89 22.51
CA PRO A 153 5.46 -4.68 23.51
C PRO A 153 4.92 -3.86 24.69
N PHE A 154 4.90 -2.52 24.58
CA PHE A 154 4.53 -1.62 25.65
C PHE A 154 3.02 -1.38 25.72
N ALA A 155 2.51 -1.18 26.94
CA ALA A 155 1.13 -0.76 27.19
C ALA A 155 0.96 0.77 27.13
N THR A 156 2.06 1.53 27.19
CA THR A 156 2.09 3.00 27.15
C THR A 156 3.28 3.51 26.32
N PRO A 157 3.21 4.72 25.75
CA PRO A 157 2.07 5.64 25.76
C PRO A 157 0.88 5.11 24.93
N ILE A 158 -0.33 5.52 25.32
CA ILE A 158 -1.55 5.30 24.53
C ILE A 158 -1.69 6.48 23.57
N SER A 159 -1.99 6.19 22.30
CA SER A 159 -2.22 7.19 21.27
C SER A 159 -3.34 6.72 20.34
N GLN A 160 -4.06 7.66 19.74
CA GLN A 160 -5.04 7.34 18.72
C GLN A 160 -4.31 7.09 17.38
N PRO A 161 -4.53 5.96 16.70
CA PRO A 161 -3.72 5.57 15.54
C PRO A 161 -4.11 6.27 14.22
N PHE A 162 -5.29 6.90 14.17
CA PHE A 162 -5.85 7.55 12.96
C PHE A 162 -5.72 6.69 11.69
N PHE A 163 -5.96 5.38 11.81
CA PHE A 163 -5.74 4.41 10.74
C PHE A 163 -6.62 4.70 9.51
N PHE A 164 -7.92 4.91 9.73
CA PHE A 164 -8.86 5.13 8.64
C PHE A 164 -8.68 6.53 8.04
N THR A 165 -8.37 7.52 8.86
CA THR A 165 -8.04 8.88 8.41
C THR A 165 -6.78 8.86 7.55
N ALA A 166 -5.72 8.18 7.99
CA ALA A 166 -4.51 8.00 7.18
C ALA A 166 -4.80 7.27 5.86
N ALA A 167 -5.62 6.21 5.88
CA ALA A 167 -6.01 5.48 4.67
C ALA A 167 -6.82 6.35 3.68
N CYS A 168 -7.72 7.20 4.20
CA CYS A 168 -8.47 8.18 3.41
C CYS A 168 -7.52 9.09 2.63
N PHE A 169 -6.59 9.77 3.31
CA PHE A 169 -5.65 10.69 2.65
C PHE A 169 -4.61 9.97 1.78
N ARG A 170 -4.23 8.74 2.15
CA ARG A 170 -3.33 7.91 1.35
C ARG A 170 -3.91 7.60 -0.03
N SER A 171 -5.22 7.39 -0.15
CA SER A 171 -5.85 7.10 -1.44
C SER A 171 -5.60 8.20 -2.49
N ASP A 172 -5.74 9.47 -2.09
CA ASP A 172 -5.49 10.61 -2.95
C ASP A 172 -3.99 10.73 -3.29
N LEU A 173 -3.10 10.52 -2.31
CA LEU A 173 -1.66 10.50 -2.54
C LEU A 173 -1.27 9.43 -3.56
N VAL A 174 -1.73 8.19 -3.37
CA VAL A 174 -1.41 7.06 -4.26
C VAL A 174 -1.80 7.40 -5.70
N THR A 175 -2.94 8.06 -5.91
CA THR A 175 -3.37 8.50 -7.24
C THR A 175 -2.38 9.50 -7.86
N ILE A 176 -1.95 10.51 -7.10
CA ILE A 176 -0.95 11.50 -7.56
C ILE A 176 0.38 10.81 -7.89
N VAL A 177 0.85 9.91 -7.02
CA VAL A 177 2.10 9.15 -7.21
C VAL A 177 2.05 8.28 -8.47
N HIS A 178 0.91 7.65 -8.74
CA HIS A 178 0.71 6.89 -9.96
C HIS A 178 0.78 7.76 -11.21
N GLN A 179 0.17 8.95 -11.19
CA GLN A 179 0.23 9.90 -12.30
C GLN A 179 1.67 10.36 -12.56
N ILE A 180 2.39 10.73 -11.49
CA ILE A 180 3.81 11.12 -11.57
C ILE A 180 4.65 10.01 -12.18
N ALA A 181 4.44 8.77 -11.77
CA ALA A 181 5.27 7.69 -12.28
C ALA A 181 4.90 7.26 -13.70
N LYS A 182 3.61 7.26 -14.07
CA LYS A 182 3.17 7.08 -15.46
C LYS A 182 3.83 8.14 -16.36
N PHE A 183 3.88 9.39 -15.90
CA PHE A 183 4.56 10.48 -16.58
C PHE A 183 6.07 10.24 -16.67
N ALA A 184 6.74 9.89 -15.57
CA ALA A 184 8.18 9.62 -15.55
C ALA A 184 8.61 8.47 -16.50
N LEU A 185 7.74 7.48 -16.73
CA LEU A 185 8.00 6.38 -17.66
C LEU A 185 8.02 6.81 -19.14
N GLN A 186 7.56 8.01 -19.48
CA GLN A 186 7.60 8.55 -20.85
C GLN A 186 8.99 9.07 -21.25
N PHE A 187 9.88 9.35 -20.28
CA PHE A 187 11.16 10.02 -20.51
C PHE A 187 12.46 9.20 -20.37
N PRO A 188 12.53 7.88 -20.67
CA PRO A 188 13.83 7.24 -20.82
C PRO A 188 14.57 7.74 -22.06
N ASP A 189 13.86 8.10 -23.14
CA ASP A 189 14.44 8.45 -24.45
C ASP A 189 13.84 9.73 -25.10
N ALA A 190 12.83 10.34 -24.48
CA ALA A 190 12.09 11.49 -25.02
C ALA A 190 12.65 12.83 -24.51
N VAL A 191 12.74 13.83 -25.39
CA VAL A 191 13.03 15.21 -25.02
C VAL A 191 11.75 15.84 -24.47
N MET A 192 11.78 16.31 -23.21
CA MET A 192 10.65 17.04 -22.61
C MET A 192 10.33 18.29 -23.43
N ASN A 193 9.09 18.42 -23.88
CA ASN A 193 8.58 19.64 -24.51
C ASN A 193 7.96 20.59 -23.45
N ASN A 194 7.46 21.75 -23.89
CA ASN A 194 6.84 22.73 -22.99
C ASN A 194 5.56 22.21 -22.32
N ASP A 195 4.77 21.37 -23.01
CA ASP A 195 3.55 20.78 -22.48
C ASP A 195 3.86 19.75 -21.38
N ASP A 196 4.92 18.96 -21.56
CA ASP A 196 5.44 18.03 -20.55
C ASP A 196 5.91 18.78 -19.29
N TRP A 197 6.60 19.90 -19.48
CA TRP A 197 7.01 20.77 -18.38
C TRP A 197 5.83 21.34 -17.60
N GLU A 198 4.80 21.79 -18.31
CA GLU A 198 3.58 22.32 -17.70
C GLU A 198 2.82 21.22 -16.95
N TYR A 199 2.68 20.03 -17.55
CA TYR A 199 2.05 18.90 -16.89
C TYR A 199 2.81 18.45 -15.64
N GLY A 200 4.15 18.39 -15.70
CA GLY A 200 5.00 18.13 -14.54
C GLY A 200 4.81 19.15 -13.42
N ARG A 201 4.69 20.45 -13.75
CA ARG A 201 4.37 21.51 -12.78
C ARG A 201 3.01 21.30 -12.14
N GLN A 202 1.99 20.95 -12.92
CA GLN A 202 0.64 20.67 -12.40
C GLN A 202 0.63 19.50 -11.42
N LEU A 203 1.36 18.41 -11.71
CA LEU A 203 1.50 17.28 -10.80
C LEU A 203 2.20 17.66 -9.49
N HIS A 204 3.27 18.47 -9.58
CA HIS A 204 3.95 18.98 -8.39
C HIS A 204 3.03 19.89 -7.55
N GLN A 205 2.26 20.78 -8.18
CA GLN A 205 1.28 21.61 -7.49
C GLN A 205 0.19 20.79 -6.80
N LYS A 206 -0.33 19.74 -7.47
CA LYS A 206 -1.29 18.81 -6.86
C LYS A 206 -0.73 18.14 -5.61
N LEU A 207 0.54 17.71 -5.63
CA LEU A 207 1.19 17.11 -4.47
C LEU A 207 1.32 18.12 -3.31
N LEU A 208 1.72 19.36 -3.60
CA LEU A 208 1.81 20.43 -2.60
C LEU A 208 0.44 20.79 -2.01
N GLN A 209 -0.59 20.89 -2.84
CA GLN A 209 -1.97 21.13 -2.41
C GLN A 209 -2.47 20.00 -1.52
N TRP A 210 -2.28 18.73 -1.93
CA TRP A 210 -2.62 17.58 -1.11
C TRP A 210 -1.92 17.64 0.26
N LYS A 211 -0.63 17.95 0.29
CA LYS A 211 0.12 18.10 1.56
C LYS A 211 -0.46 19.21 2.45
N ALA A 212 -0.87 20.33 1.86
CA ALA A 212 -1.49 21.44 2.59
C ALA A 212 -2.89 21.11 3.16
N THR A 213 -3.59 20.13 2.58
CA THR A 213 -4.91 19.67 3.06
C THR A 213 -4.83 18.64 4.19
N LEU A 214 -3.63 18.19 4.57
CA LEU A 214 -3.48 17.18 5.62
C LEU A 214 -3.95 17.73 6.98
N PRO A 215 -4.80 17.00 7.71
CA PRO A 215 -5.21 17.41 9.05
C PRO A 215 -4.02 17.32 10.02
N PRO A 216 -3.97 18.16 11.06
CA PRO A 216 -2.85 18.20 12.02
C PRO A 216 -2.52 16.84 12.64
N VAL A 217 -3.54 16.01 12.88
CA VAL A 217 -3.39 14.66 13.48
C VAL A 217 -2.58 13.68 12.62
N LEU A 218 -2.42 13.98 11.32
CA LEU A 218 -1.59 13.19 10.40
C LEU A 218 -0.18 13.78 10.20
N LEU A 219 0.18 14.84 10.93
CA LEU A 219 1.53 15.40 10.90
C LEU A 219 2.41 14.71 11.96
N LEU A 220 3.68 14.45 11.62
CA LEU A 220 4.63 13.78 12.53
C LEU A 220 4.82 14.51 13.87
N GLU A 221 4.66 15.84 13.87
CA GLU A 221 4.75 16.68 15.06
C GLU A 221 3.66 16.37 16.09
N HIS A 222 2.52 15.81 15.65
CA HIS A 222 1.35 15.58 16.49
C HIS A 222 1.12 14.09 16.76
N ASN A 223 1.54 13.21 15.84
CA ASN A 223 1.27 11.78 15.95
C ASN A 223 2.38 10.96 15.29
N THR A 224 2.98 10.05 16.06
CA THR A 224 4.07 9.16 15.64
C THR A 224 3.64 7.70 15.57
N THR A 225 2.34 7.44 15.43
CA THR A 225 1.84 6.07 15.21
C THR A 225 2.29 5.56 13.83
N PRO A 226 2.42 4.23 13.65
CA PRO A 226 2.98 3.64 12.43
C PRO A 226 2.29 4.10 11.15
N HIS A 227 0.95 4.26 11.17
CA HIS A 227 0.19 4.65 9.98
C HIS A 227 0.50 6.09 9.54
N VAL A 228 0.68 7.00 10.49
CA VAL A 228 1.07 8.38 10.22
C VAL A 228 2.50 8.45 9.70
N ILE A 229 3.41 7.71 10.33
CA ILE A 229 4.80 7.59 9.88
C ILE A 229 4.86 7.06 8.44
N CYS A 230 4.16 5.96 8.14
CA CYS A 230 4.13 5.36 6.80
C CYS A 230 3.53 6.29 5.74
N LEU A 231 2.54 7.10 6.09
CA LEU A 231 1.98 8.12 5.17
C LEU A 231 3.02 9.20 4.86
N GLN A 232 3.70 9.69 5.90
CA GLN A 232 4.66 10.79 5.77
C GLN A 232 5.92 10.38 4.99
N PHE A 233 6.41 9.14 5.15
CA PHE A 233 7.51 8.61 4.34
C PHE A 233 7.18 8.43 2.85
N ALA A 234 5.89 8.32 2.50
CA ALA A 234 5.48 8.27 1.10
C ALA A 234 5.65 9.62 0.37
N ILE A 235 5.77 10.74 1.09
CA ILE A 235 5.84 12.10 0.53
C ILE A 235 7.25 12.48 -0.01
N PRO A 236 8.37 12.25 0.72
CA PRO A 236 9.71 12.53 0.20
C PRO A 236 10.12 11.61 -0.95
N SER A 237 9.66 10.35 -0.92
CA SER A 237 9.98 9.30 -1.89
C SER A 237 9.56 9.63 -3.33
N THR A 238 8.64 10.58 -3.49
CA THR A 238 8.12 11.04 -4.78
C THR A 238 8.76 12.35 -5.26
N ALA A 239 9.42 13.09 -4.36
CA ALA A 239 10.14 14.32 -4.68
C ALA A 239 11.66 14.10 -4.88
N LEU A 240 12.22 13.00 -4.35
CA LEU A 240 13.66 12.71 -4.38
C LEU A 240 13.98 11.49 -5.28
N ARG A 241 13.94 11.70 -6.60
CA ARG A 241 14.87 11.04 -7.54
C ARG A 241 15.46 12.08 -8.46
N ARG A 242 16.35 12.91 -7.91
CA ARG A 242 17.41 13.65 -8.62
C ARG A 242 18.18 14.46 -7.57
N GLN A 243 19.23 13.86 -7.04
CA GLN A 243 20.52 14.51 -6.87
C GLN A 243 21.58 13.51 -7.31
#